data_AF-A0A3B9PVK0-F1
#
_entry.id   AF-A0A3B9PVK0-F1
#
_cell.length_a   1.000
_cell.length_b   1.000
_cell.length_c   1.000
_cell.angle_alpha   90.00
_cell.angle_beta   90.00
_cell.angle_gamma   90.00
#
_symmetry.space_group_name_H-M   'P 1'
#
loop_
_entity.id
_entity.type
_entity.pdbx_description
1 polymer ?
#
loop_
_entity_poly.entity_id
_entity_poly.type
_entity_poly.pdbx_seq_one_letter_code
_entity_poly.pdbx_strand_id
1 'polypeptide(L)'
;METQKREYSLFTAVAMIVGIVIGSGIFFKSDDMLNYTGGNVGLAALIFCIASFTIIFGSLCFSQLAARTDKPGGPITYYNEFIGKRWAVMFGWFQTFVYYPTLTVILSWVTGIYFCSLFGLDWGFNGWIATGFAWFLICYGFNIASAKAGGRFQEIAVVIKLIPLFVVAIGGILLGDPVGVVLNPSPQAIEATKTLTWVAAIGPVAFS
;
A
#
# COMPACT_ATOMS: atom_id res chain seq x y z
N MET A 1 -25.92 15.87 21.84
CA MET A 1 -24.90 15.33 20.92
C MET A 1 -25.41 15.56 19.51
N GLU A 2 -24.81 16.48 18.77
CA GLU A 2 -25.10 16.59 17.34
C GLU A 2 -24.67 15.27 16.69
N THR A 3 -25.63 14.58 16.08
CA THR A 3 -25.36 13.38 15.30
C THR A 3 -24.46 13.79 14.14
N GLN A 4 -23.18 13.42 14.20
CA GLN A 4 -22.26 13.65 13.08
C GLN A 4 -22.89 13.04 11.82
N LYS A 5 -23.06 13.90 10.81
CA LYS A 5 -23.65 13.50 9.53
C LYS A 5 -22.72 12.47 8.91
N ARG A 6 -23.20 11.25 8.69
CA ARG A 6 -22.42 10.22 7.97
C ARG A 6 -22.14 10.73 6.56
N GLU A 7 -20.91 11.17 6.31
CA GLU A 7 -20.52 11.74 5.01
C GLU A 7 -20.32 10.67 3.93
N TYR A 8 -20.03 9.42 4.34
CA TYR A 8 -19.75 8.31 3.44
C TYR A 8 -20.71 7.13 3.67
N SER A 9 -21.14 6.51 2.58
CA SER A 9 -21.87 5.24 2.61
C SER A 9 -20.92 4.09 2.99
N LEU A 10 -21.47 2.94 3.45
CA LEU A 10 -20.66 1.74 3.71
C LEU A 10 -19.88 1.32 2.47
N PHE A 11 -20.51 1.35 1.30
CA PHE A 11 -19.87 0.99 0.05
C PHE A 11 -18.70 1.94 -0.26
N THR A 12 -18.90 3.25 -0.11
CA THR A 12 -17.83 4.24 -0.30
C THR A 12 -16.69 4.03 0.69
N ALA A 13 -16.98 3.76 1.96
CA ALA A 13 -15.96 3.45 2.96
C ALA A 13 -15.15 2.19 2.59
N VAL A 14 -15.81 1.11 2.18
CA VAL A 14 -15.15 -0.14 1.75
C VAL A 14 -14.32 0.10 0.48
N ALA A 15 -14.86 0.79 -0.52
CA ALA A 15 -14.16 1.09 -1.76
C ALA A 15 -12.91 1.96 -1.51
N MET A 16 -12.99 2.93 -0.60
CA MET A 16 -11.83 3.72 -0.18
C MET A 16 -10.77 2.86 0.51
N ILE A 17 -11.16 1.97 1.44
CA ILE A 17 -10.22 1.07 2.12
C ILE A 17 -9.54 0.14 1.10
N VAL A 18 -10.31 -0.54 0.26
CA VAL A 18 -9.77 -1.42 -0.80
C VAL A 18 -8.85 -0.61 -1.73
N GLY A 19 -9.24 0.62 -2.06
CA GLY A 19 -8.44 1.49 -2.90
C GLY A 19 -7.13 1.96 -2.30
N ILE A 20 -7.10 2.22 -0.99
CA ILE A 20 -5.88 2.61 -0.27
C ILE A 20 -4.97 1.40 -0.11
N VAL A 21 -5.52 0.24 0.27
CA VAL A 21 -4.76 -0.99 0.53
C VAL A 21 -4.20 -1.61 -0.75
N ILE A 22 -5.01 -1.70 -1.81
CA ILE A 22 -4.56 -2.17 -3.13
C ILE A 22 -3.87 -1.00 -3.84
N GLY A 23 -2.72 -0.58 -3.33
CA GLY A 23 -1.97 0.56 -3.85
C GLY A 23 -1.03 0.21 -5.01
N SER A 24 -0.11 1.11 -5.29
CA SER A 24 1.04 0.84 -6.18
C SER A 24 1.95 -0.27 -5.62
N GLY A 25 1.90 -0.53 -4.31
CA GLY A 25 2.73 -1.53 -3.64
C GLY A 25 2.68 -2.92 -4.27
N ILE A 26 1.54 -3.35 -4.79
CA ILE A 26 1.42 -4.66 -5.45
C ILE A 26 2.27 -4.78 -6.72
N PHE A 27 2.59 -3.66 -7.38
CA PHE A 27 3.33 -3.65 -8.66
C PHE A 27 4.85 -3.59 -8.50
N PHE A 28 5.36 -3.02 -7.39
CA PHE A 28 6.82 -2.91 -7.18
C PHE A 28 7.31 -3.70 -5.98
N LYS A 29 6.52 -3.86 -4.91
CA LYS A 29 6.97 -4.61 -3.71
C LYS A 29 6.98 -6.11 -3.91
N SER A 30 6.17 -6.63 -4.81
CA SER A 30 6.21 -8.04 -5.20
C SER A 30 7.53 -8.41 -5.86
N ASP A 31 8.17 -7.48 -6.57
CA ASP A 31 9.51 -7.67 -7.14
C ASP A 31 10.58 -7.71 -6.05
N ASP A 32 10.59 -6.71 -5.15
CA ASP A 32 11.48 -6.69 -3.98
C ASP A 32 11.37 -7.98 -3.16
N MET A 33 10.15 -8.45 -2.94
CA MET A 33 9.87 -9.67 -2.21
C MET A 33 10.52 -10.89 -2.87
N LEU A 34 10.36 -11.03 -4.19
CA LEU A 34 10.92 -12.13 -4.94
C LEU A 34 12.45 -12.06 -4.99
N ASN A 35 13.01 -10.85 -5.05
CA ASN A 35 14.45 -10.62 -4.97
C ASN A 35 15.00 -11.05 -3.61
N TYR A 36 14.35 -10.69 -2.50
CA TYR A 36 14.77 -11.11 -1.15
C TYR A 36 14.62 -12.61 -0.91
N THR A 37 13.71 -13.29 -1.60
CA THR A 37 13.59 -14.77 -1.55
C THR A 37 14.44 -15.49 -2.60
N GLY A 38 15.29 -14.78 -3.35
CA GLY A 38 16.17 -15.36 -4.37
C GLY A 38 15.41 -16.03 -5.52
N GLY A 39 14.24 -15.51 -5.86
CA GLY A 39 13.37 -16.09 -6.88
C GLY A 39 12.45 -17.20 -6.38
N ASN A 40 12.44 -17.51 -5.07
CA ASN A 40 11.57 -18.54 -4.52
C ASN A 40 10.12 -18.05 -4.39
N VAL A 41 9.30 -18.40 -5.38
CA VAL A 41 7.88 -17.98 -5.45
C VAL A 41 7.05 -18.58 -4.31
N GLY A 42 7.28 -19.84 -3.94
CA GLY A 42 6.55 -20.49 -2.84
C GLY A 42 6.83 -19.81 -1.50
N LEU A 43 8.09 -19.49 -1.22
CA LEU A 43 8.50 -18.76 -0.01
C LEU A 43 7.96 -17.33 0.00
N ALA A 44 8.03 -16.61 -1.14
CA ALA A 44 7.48 -15.27 -1.26
C ALA A 44 5.96 -15.26 -0.99
N ALA A 45 5.22 -16.19 -1.60
CA ALA A 45 3.78 -16.34 -1.36
C ALA A 45 3.46 -16.66 0.11
N LEU A 46 4.24 -17.54 0.75
CA LEU A 46 4.06 -17.86 2.17
C LEU A 46 4.26 -16.64 3.07
N ILE A 47 5.34 -15.88 2.87
CA ILE A 47 5.62 -14.66 3.63
C ILE A 47 4.50 -13.64 3.41
N PHE A 48 3.97 -13.54 2.19
CA PHE A 48 2.88 -12.63 1.85
C PHE A 48 1.60 -12.99 2.62
N CYS A 49 1.27 -14.29 2.68
CA CYS A 49 0.14 -14.80 3.47
C CYS A 49 0.32 -14.52 4.96
N ILE A 50 1.51 -14.76 5.52
CA ILE A 50 1.79 -14.49 6.95
C ILE A 50 1.62 -13.00 7.26
N ALA A 51 2.21 -12.12 6.45
CA ALA A 51 2.10 -10.68 6.65
C ALA A 51 0.65 -10.18 6.49
N SER A 52 -0.07 -10.68 5.49
CA SER A 52 -1.50 -10.38 5.29
C SER A 52 -2.35 -10.81 6.49
N PHE A 53 -2.05 -11.98 7.07
CA PHE A 53 -2.72 -12.46 8.27
C PHE A 53 -2.49 -11.52 9.46
N THR A 54 -1.25 -11.06 9.70
CA THR A 54 -0.95 -10.10 10.76
C THR A 54 -1.73 -8.78 10.58
N ILE A 55 -1.87 -8.28 9.34
CA ILE A 55 -2.62 -7.06 9.04
C ILE A 55 -4.11 -7.21 9.39
N ILE A 56 -4.70 -8.40 9.19
CA ILE A 56 -6.09 -8.68 9.60
C ILE A 56 -6.25 -8.50 11.11
N PHE A 57 -5.39 -9.11 11.92
CA PHE A 57 -5.46 -8.97 13.38
C PHE A 57 -5.19 -7.53 13.84
N GLY A 58 -4.24 -6.83 13.22
CA GLY A 58 -4.01 -5.41 13.48
C GLY A 58 -5.26 -4.57 13.21
N SER A 59 -5.93 -4.82 12.09
CA SER A 59 -7.17 -4.12 11.70
C SER A 59 -8.32 -4.40 12.66
N LEU A 60 -8.47 -5.64 13.14
CA LEU A 60 -9.46 -6.02 14.15
C LEU A 60 -9.18 -5.33 15.50
N CYS A 61 -7.92 -5.18 15.90
CA CYS A 61 -7.57 -4.41 17.09
C CYS A 61 -7.99 -2.93 16.94
N PHE A 62 -7.74 -2.32 15.79
CA PHE A 62 -8.17 -0.96 15.51
C PHE A 62 -9.70 -0.82 15.42
N SER A 63 -10.42 -1.82 14.90
CA SER A 63 -11.88 -1.79 14.85
C SER A 63 -12.51 -1.82 16.25
N GLN A 64 -11.89 -2.53 17.21
CA GLN A 64 -12.31 -2.52 18.62
C GLN A 64 -12.10 -1.15 19.28
N LEU A 65 -11.02 -0.44 18.94
CA LEU A 65 -10.80 0.93 19.42
C LEU A 65 -11.80 1.90 18.79
N ALA A 66 -12.03 1.80 17.47
CA ALA A 66 -13.00 2.60 16.74
C ALA A 66 -14.43 2.42 17.30
N ALA A 67 -14.81 1.20 17.67
CA ALA A 67 -16.12 0.92 18.27
C ALA A 67 -16.32 1.54 19.66
N ARG A 68 -15.23 1.96 20.34
CA ARG A 68 -15.28 2.55 21.69
C ARG A 68 -15.28 4.07 21.70
N THR A 69 -15.01 4.73 20.57
CA THR A 69 -15.00 6.20 20.50
C THR A 69 -15.37 6.70 19.13
N ASP A 70 -16.37 7.59 19.07
CA ASP A 70 -16.80 8.29 17.85
C ASP A 70 -16.11 9.66 17.68
N LYS A 71 -15.10 9.96 18.48
CA LYS A 71 -14.39 11.24 18.40
C LYS A 71 -13.57 11.31 17.11
N PRO A 72 -13.60 12.43 16.38
CA PRO A 72 -12.81 12.61 15.17
C PRO A 72 -11.31 12.62 15.48
N GLY A 73 -10.47 12.30 14.49
CA GLY A 73 -9.01 12.35 14.59
C GLY A 73 -8.29 11.00 14.52
N GLY A 74 -9.03 9.90 14.37
CA GLY A 74 -8.46 8.58 14.05
C GLY A 74 -7.47 8.09 15.11
N PRO A 75 -6.31 7.51 14.72
CA PRO A 75 -5.37 6.94 15.67
C PRO A 75 -4.83 7.93 16.72
N ILE A 76 -4.62 9.21 16.39
CA ILE A 76 -4.18 10.23 17.36
C ILE A 76 -5.20 10.35 18.51
N THR A 77 -6.49 10.30 18.18
CA THR A 77 -7.57 10.33 19.17
C THR A 77 -7.59 9.08 20.02
N TYR A 78 -7.34 7.89 19.44
CA TYR A 78 -7.22 6.65 20.23
C TYR A 78 -6.07 6.71 21.23
N TYR A 79 -4.92 7.26 20.83
CA TYR A 79 -3.80 7.51 21.75
C TYR A 79 -4.20 8.46 22.88
N ASN A 80 -4.93 9.53 22.57
CA ASN A 80 -5.33 10.51 23.58
C ASN A 80 -6.35 9.93 24.57
N GLU A 81 -7.32 9.16 24.08
CA GLU A 81 -8.42 8.60 24.86
C GLU A 81 -7.98 7.44 25.75
N PHE A 82 -7.15 6.52 25.23
CA PHE A 82 -6.86 5.24 25.89
C PHE A 82 -5.46 5.14 26.50
N ILE A 83 -4.54 6.05 26.17
CA ILE A 83 -3.15 6.00 26.65
C ILE A 83 -2.78 7.33 27.35
N GLY A 84 -3.10 8.45 26.74
CA GLY A 84 -2.95 9.78 27.31
C GLY A 84 -2.35 10.81 26.35
N LYS A 85 -2.55 12.09 26.68
CA LYS A 85 -2.23 13.25 25.84
C LYS A 85 -0.77 13.29 25.37
N ARG A 86 0.19 12.94 26.23
CA ARG A 86 1.63 12.97 25.88
C ARG A 86 1.92 12.08 24.66
N TRP A 87 1.39 10.86 24.66
CA TRP A 87 1.60 9.90 23.58
C TRP A 87 0.86 10.29 22.31
N ALA A 88 -0.34 10.86 22.43
CA ALA A 88 -1.07 11.42 21.30
C ALA A 88 -0.30 12.53 20.58
N VAL A 89 0.34 13.44 21.34
CA VAL A 89 1.17 14.51 20.78
C VAL A 89 2.40 13.94 20.08
N MET A 90 3.10 12.98 20.70
CA MET A 90 4.26 12.33 20.08
C MET A 90 3.88 11.62 18.78
N PHE A 91 2.77 10.88 18.78
CA PHE A 91 2.27 10.19 17.60
C PHE A 91 1.81 11.16 16.50
N GLY A 92 1.17 12.27 16.86
CA GLY A 92 0.81 13.33 15.92
C GLY A 92 2.03 13.97 15.24
N TRP A 93 3.12 14.21 15.99
CA TRP A 93 4.37 14.71 15.42
C TRP A 93 5.02 13.71 14.48
N PHE A 94 5.03 12.42 14.86
CA PHE A 94 5.50 11.35 13.97
C PHE A 94 4.69 11.31 12.67
N GLN A 95 3.36 11.39 12.74
CA GLN A 95 2.52 11.39 11.54
C GLN A 95 2.83 12.58 10.63
N THR A 96 2.95 13.77 11.22
CA THR A 96 3.10 15.02 10.48
C THR A 96 4.45 15.14 9.78
N PHE A 97 5.54 14.80 10.48
CA PHE A 97 6.89 15.05 9.96
C PHE A 97 7.55 13.83 9.33
N VAL A 98 7.15 12.62 9.70
CA VAL A 98 7.81 11.40 9.24
C VAL A 98 6.89 10.63 8.31
N TYR A 99 5.71 10.23 8.80
CA TYR A 99 4.86 9.27 8.09
C TYR A 99 4.29 9.83 6.77
N TYR A 100 3.49 10.90 6.84
CA TYR A 100 2.82 11.43 5.64
C TYR A 100 3.80 12.01 4.59
N PRO A 101 4.85 12.77 4.97
CA PRO A 101 5.81 13.27 4.00
C PRO A 101 6.55 12.14 3.27
N THR A 102 6.99 11.10 4.01
CA THR A 102 7.71 9.95 3.42
C THR A 102 6.83 9.20 2.42
N LEU A 103 5.57 8.91 2.80
CA LEU A 103 4.62 8.26 1.90
C LEU A 103 4.37 9.09 0.64
N THR A 104 4.18 10.39 0.80
CA THR A 104 3.92 11.30 -0.33
C THR A 104 5.08 11.32 -1.32
N VAL A 105 6.32 11.41 -0.82
CA VAL A 105 7.52 11.42 -1.67
C VAL A 105 7.69 10.10 -2.41
N ILE A 106 7.55 8.96 -1.73
CA ILE A 106 7.70 7.63 -2.35
C ILE A 106 6.65 7.43 -3.44
N LEU A 107 5.38 7.71 -3.16
CA LEU A 107 4.30 7.55 -4.15
C LEU A 107 4.47 8.46 -5.37
N SER A 108 4.93 9.69 -5.15
CA SER A 108 5.21 10.64 -6.23
C SER A 108 6.36 10.13 -7.11
N TRP A 109 7.45 9.67 -6.49
CA TRP A 109 8.61 9.13 -7.21
C TRP A 109 8.28 7.86 -8.01
N VAL A 110 7.58 6.90 -7.40
CA VAL A 110 7.11 5.67 -8.08
C VAL A 110 6.24 6.02 -9.29
N THR A 111 5.39 7.04 -9.18
CA THR A 111 4.58 7.47 -10.32
C THR A 111 5.43 8.04 -11.45
N GLY A 112 6.51 8.76 -11.13
CA GLY A 112 7.49 9.23 -12.11
C GLY A 112 8.18 8.08 -12.86
N ILE A 113 8.58 7.01 -12.14
CA ILE A 113 9.18 5.81 -12.75
C ILE A 113 8.22 5.18 -13.76
N TYR A 114 6.98 4.89 -13.34
CA TYR A 114 6.00 4.22 -14.20
C TYR A 114 5.54 5.11 -15.36
N PHE A 115 5.40 6.42 -15.17
CA PHE A 115 5.08 7.34 -16.24
C PHE A 115 6.18 7.34 -17.30
N CYS A 116 7.44 7.52 -16.90
CA CYS A 116 8.56 7.50 -17.83
C CYS A 116 8.68 6.16 -18.54
N SER A 117 8.52 5.04 -17.82
CA SER A 117 8.55 3.69 -18.39
C SER A 117 7.43 3.46 -19.41
N LEU A 118 6.21 3.92 -19.13
CA LEU A 118 5.06 3.79 -20.03
C LEU A 118 5.26 4.50 -21.37
N PHE A 119 5.94 5.65 -21.36
CA PHE A 119 6.20 6.46 -22.55
C PHE A 119 7.60 6.24 -23.16
N GLY A 120 8.39 5.30 -22.63
CA GLY A 120 9.75 5.03 -23.11
C GLY A 120 10.72 6.21 -22.91
N LEU A 121 10.50 7.03 -21.89
CA LEU A 121 11.30 8.22 -21.59
C LEU A 121 12.49 7.84 -20.69
N ASP A 122 13.69 7.77 -21.27
CA ASP A 122 14.92 7.50 -20.51
C ASP A 122 15.53 8.79 -19.94
N TRP A 123 14.79 9.43 -19.03
CA TRP A 123 15.22 10.68 -18.38
C TRP A 123 16.00 10.45 -17.09
N GLY A 124 16.26 9.18 -16.74
CA GLY A 124 16.94 8.76 -15.53
C GLY A 124 16.31 9.29 -14.23
N PHE A 125 17.09 9.21 -13.15
CA PHE A 125 16.64 9.55 -11.80
C PHE A 125 16.07 10.97 -11.66
N ASN A 126 16.75 11.97 -12.23
CA ASN A 126 16.29 13.36 -12.18
C ASN A 126 14.96 13.54 -12.91
N GLY A 127 14.77 12.86 -14.05
CA GLY A 127 13.51 12.86 -14.78
C GLY A 127 12.36 12.21 -14.01
N TRP A 128 12.62 11.10 -13.32
CA TRP A 128 11.62 10.44 -12.47
C TRP A 128 11.17 11.35 -11.32
N ILE A 129 12.11 12.03 -10.66
CA ILE A 129 11.79 12.99 -9.59
C ILE A 129 10.97 14.16 -10.14
N ALA A 130 11.41 14.78 -11.24
CA ALA A 130 10.72 15.94 -11.80
C ALA A 130 9.29 15.60 -12.24
N THR A 131 9.12 14.46 -12.91
CA THR A 131 7.81 13.95 -13.35
C THR A 131 6.92 13.63 -12.15
N GLY A 132 7.46 12.91 -11.17
CA GLY A 132 6.74 12.58 -9.93
C GLY A 132 6.29 13.83 -9.17
N PHE A 133 7.16 14.83 -9.07
CA PHE A 133 6.85 16.11 -8.42
C PHE A 133 5.78 16.91 -9.19
N ALA A 134 5.84 16.94 -10.52
CA ALA A 134 4.79 17.57 -11.34
C ALA A 134 3.43 16.92 -11.09
N TRP A 135 3.39 15.60 -11.00
CA TRP A 135 2.15 14.86 -10.76
C TRP A 135 1.62 15.01 -9.33
N PHE A 136 2.52 15.09 -8.34
CA PHE A 136 2.18 15.50 -6.99
C PHE A 136 1.49 16.87 -6.98
N LEU A 137 2.07 17.89 -7.62
CA LEU A 137 1.49 19.24 -7.66
C LEU A 137 0.10 19.26 -8.30
N ILE A 138 -0.10 18.46 -9.36
CA ILE A 138 -1.38 18.36 -10.05
C ILE A 138 -2.44 17.69 -9.17
N CYS A 139 -2.10 16.55 -8.56
CA CYS A 139 -2.99 15.87 -7.60
C CYS A 139 -3.29 16.75 -6.38
N TYR A 140 -2.30 17.46 -5.86
CA TYR A 140 -2.46 18.36 -4.73
C TYR A 140 -3.38 19.54 -5.08
N GLY A 141 -3.16 20.20 -6.21
CA GLY A 141 -4.02 21.26 -6.72
C GLY A 141 -5.46 20.79 -6.96
N PHE A 142 -5.63 19.59 -7.54
CA PHE A 142 -6.95 18.98 -7.74
C PHE A 142 -7.69 18.73 -6.42
N ASN A 143 -6.99 18.23 -5.41
CA ASN A 143 -7.57 17.99 -4.08
C ASN A 143 -7.93 19.29 -3.36
N ILE A 144 -7.12 20.35 -3.49
CA ILE A 144 -7.46 21.68 -2.96
C ILE A 144 -8.72 22.23 -3.65
N ALA A 145 -8.83 22.08 -4.97
CA ALA A 145 -9.97 22.59 -5.72
C ALA A 145 -11.28 21.84 -5.36
N SER A 146 -11.23 20.51 -5.19
CA SER A 146 -12.39 19.75 -4.75
C SER A 146 -12.02 18.38 -4.17
N ALA A 147 -12.09 18.24 -2.84
CA ALA A 147 -11.94 16.96 -2.16
C ALA A 147 -12.99 15.92 -2.62
N LYS A 148 -14.22 16.37 -2.95
CA LYS A 148 -15.28 15.47 -3.47
C LYS A 148 -14.93 14.91 -4.84
N ALA A 149 -14.32 15.73 -5.71
CA ALA A 149 -13.85 15.26 -7.02
C ALA A 149 -12.65 14.31 -6.86
N GLY A 150 -11.73 14.60 -5.92
CA GLY A 150 -10.66 13.69 -5.49
C GLY A 150 -11.18 12.31 -5.08
N GLY A 151 -12.21 12.27 -4.23
CA GLY A 151 -12.85 11.02 -3.81
C GLY A 151 -13.46 10.24 -4.96
N ARG A 152 -14.17 10.89 -5.88
CA ARG A 152 -14.72 10.23 -7.08
C ARG A 152 -13.63 9.69 -8.01
N PHE A 153 -12.56 10.47 -8.21
CA PHE A 153 -11.41 10.02 -8.99
C PHE A 153 -10.78 8.77 -8.36
N GLN A 154 -10.65 8.74 -7.03
CA GLN A 154 -10.18 7.56 -6.30
C GLN A 154 -11.08 6.35 -6.54
N GLU A 155 -12.40 6.47 -6.40
CA GLU A 155 -13.34 5.37 -6.64
C GLU A 155 -13.18 4.79 -8.06
N ILE A 156 -13.08 5.65 -9.08
CA ILE A 156 -12.87 5.23 -10.47
C ILE A 156 -11.51 4.54 -10.65
N ALA A 157 -10.44 5.13 -10.08
CA ALA A 157 -9.10 4.57 -10.17
C ALA A 157 -8.99 3.17 -9.57
N VAL A 158 -9.79 2.85 -8.53
CA VAL A 158 -9.87 1.49 -7.97
C VAL A 158 -10.38 0.50 -8.99
N VAL A 159 -11.48 0.82 -9.68
CA VAL A 159 -12.04 -0.08 -10.69
C VAL A 159 -11.03 -0.28 -11.83
N ILE A 160 -10.42 0.80 -12.31
CA ILE A 160 -9.46 0.76 -13.42
C ILE A 160 -8.24 -0.09 -13.07
N LYS A 161 -7.66 0.07 -11.87
CA LYS A 161 -6.43 -0.65 -11.50
C LYS A 161 -6.66 -2.13 -11.16
N LEU A 162 -7.88 -2.51 -10.79
CA LEU A 162 -8.21 -3.92 -10.51
C LEU A 162 -8.27 -4.77 -11.80
N ILE A 163 -8.67 -4.18 -12.93
CA ILE A 163 -8.76 -4.89 -14.21
C ILE A 163 -7.42 -5.53 -14.61
N PRO A 164 -6.29 -4.79 -14.76
CA PRO A 164 -5.02 -5.39 -15.14
C PRO A 164 -4.52 -6.39 -14.08
N LEU A 165 -4.81 -6.15 -12.79
CA LEU A 165 -4.45 -7.09 -11.73
C LEU A 165 -5.15 -8.45 -11.91
N PHE A 166 -6.45 -8.45 -12.20
CA PHE A 166 -7.18 -9.68 -12.50
C PHE A 166 -6.71 -10.34 -13.79
N VAL A 167 -6.40 -9.56 -14.82
CA VAL A 167 -5.85 -10.08 -16.09
C VAL A 167 -4.53 -10.81 -15.84
N VAL A 168 -3.60 -10.22 -15.08
CA VAL A 168 -2.32 -10.84 -14.73
C VAL A 168 -2.51 -12.07 -13.85
N ALA A 169 -3.40 -12.01 -12.85
CA ALA A 169 -3.67 -13.14 -11.97
C ALA A 169 -4.28 -14.34 -12.72
N ILE A 170 -5.32 -14.11 -13.51
CA ILE A 170 -6.00 -15.16 -14.29
C ILE A 170 -5.06 -15.68 -15.38
N GLY A 171 -4.37 -14.79 -16.09
CA GLY A 171 -3.38 -15.15 -17.10
C GLY A 171 -2.25 -16.00 -16.54
N GLY A 172 -1.73 -15.64 -15.36
CA GLY A 172 -0.68 -16.41 -14.68
C GLY A 172 -1.13 -17.82 -14.27
N ILE A 173 -2.41 -18.01 -13.92
CA ILE A 173 -2.97 -19.33 -13.59
C ILE A 173 -3.22 -20.16 -14.85
N LEU A 174 -3.76 -19.55 -15.91
CA LEU A 174 -4.18 -20.27 -17.12
C LEU A 174 -3.02 -20.55 -18.09
N LEU A 175 -2.08 -19.61 -18.21
CA LEU A 175 -0.96 -19.69 -19.16
C LEU A 175 0.37 -20.05 -18.49
N GLY A 176 0.46 -19.89 -17.16
CA GLY A 176 1.66 -20.22 -16.40
C GLY A 176 1.66 -21.64 -15.85
N ASP A 177 2.73 -21.99 -15.14
CA ASP A 177 2.87 -23.24 -14.38
C ASP A 177 3.09 -22.95 -12.88
N PRO A 178 2.06 -22.48 -12.16
CA PRO A 178 2.21 -22.07 -10.76
C PRO A 178 2.61 -23.24 -9.86
N VAL A 179 2.13 -24.44 -10.16
CA VAL A 179 2.45 -25.65 -9.37
C VAL A 179 3.89 -26.07 -9.63
N GLY A 180 4.33 -26.13 -10.89
CA GLY A 180 5.70 -26.50 -11.22
C GLY A 180 6.73 -25.51 -10.69
N VAL A 181 6.44 -24.20 -10.74
CA VAL A 181 7.33 -23.16 -10.18
C VAL A 181 7.48 -23.27 -8.66
N VAL A 182 6.43 -23.67 -7.94
CA VAL A 182 6.48 -23.88 -6.48
C VAL A 182 7.17 -25.19 -6.11
N LEU A 183 6.90 -26.28 -6.86
CA LEU A 183 7.45 -27.60 -6.57
C LEU A 183 8.90 -27.77 -7.03
N ASN A 184 9.32 -27.05 -8.07
CA ASN A 184 10.66 -27.12 -8.65
C ASN A 184 11.36 -25.75 -8.57
N PRO A 185 11.67 -25.24 -7.36
CA PRO A 185 12.40 -23.99 -7.23
C PRO A 185 13.80 -24.10 -7.83
N SER A 186 14.31 -23.00 -8.38
CA SER A 186 15.67 -22.94 -8.92
C SER A 186 16.73 -23.25 -7.83
N PRO A 187 17.94 -23.70 -8.19
CA PRO A 187 19.01 -23.91 -7.21
C PRO A 187 19.31 -22.67 -6.36
N GLN A 188 19.25 -21.49 -6.98
CA GLN A 188 19.41 -20.19 -6.29
C GLN A 188 18.28 -19.95 -5.28
N ALA A 189 17.03 -20.26 -5.63
CA ALA A 189 15.87 -20.15 -4.75
C ALA A 189 15.92 -21.12 -3.56
N ILE A 190 16.54 -22.29 -3.72
CA ILE A 190 16.79 -23.24 -2.63
C ILE A 190 17.92 -22.72 -1.74
N GLU A 191 18.99 -22.19 -2.32
CA GLU A 191 20.10 -21.63 -1.56
C GLU A 191 19.66 -20.43 -0.71
N ALA A 192 18.81 -19.56 -1.26
CA ALA A 192 18.23 -18.42 -0.55
C ALA A 192 17.44 -18.82 0.70
N THR A 193 16.84 -20.02 0.76
CA THR A 193 16.14 -20.49 1.97
C THR A 193 17.08 -20.86 3.12
N LYS A 194 18.36 -21.09 2.84
CA LYS A 194 19.37 -21.47 3.84
C LYS A 194 19.94 -20.28 4.58
N THR A 195 19.77 -19.07 4.04
CA THR A 195 20.17 -17.82 4.69
C THR A 195 18.97 -17.16 5.35
N LEU A 196 19.19 -16.17 6.21
CA LEU A 196 18.11 -15.36 6.81
C LEU A 196 17.69 -14.17 5.93
N THR A 197 18.23 -14.07 4.70
CA THR A 197 17.98 -12.93 3.81
C THR A 197 16.50 -12.80 3.45
N TRP A 198 15.79 -13.91 3.34
CA TRP A 198 14.35 -13.92 3.05
C TRP A 198 13.50 -13.27 4.15
N VAL A 199 14.01 -13.12 5.38
CA VAL A 199 13.30 -12.40 6.46
C VAL A 199 13.11 -10.93 6.10
N ALA A 200 14.03 -10.35 5.33
CA ALA A 200 13.91 -8.98 4.83
C ALA A 200 12.65 -8.80 3.95
N ALA A 201 12.15 -9.86 3.32
CA ALA A 201 10.93 -9.84 2.51
C ALA A 201 9.66 -9.54 3.33
N ILE A 202 9.70 -9.69 4.66
CA ILE A 202 8.58 -9.31 5.54
C ILE A 202 8.38 -7.79 5.55
N GLY A 203 9.47 -7.02 5.53
CA GLY A 203 9.44 -5.55 5.64
C GLY A 203 8.57 -4.88 4.57
N PRO A 204 8.82 -5.13 3.27
CA PRO A 204 7.99 -4.59 2.20
C PRO A 204 6.51 -4.85 2.41
N VAL A 205 6.11 -6.07 2.80
CA VAL A 205 4.69 -6.45 2.96
C VAL A 205 4.07 -5.89 4.25
N ALA A 206 4.79 -5.95 5.38
CA ALA A 206 4.30 -5.47 6.67
C ALA A 206 4.12 -3.94 6.71
N PHE A 207 4.90 -3.20 5.92
CA PHE A 207 4.83 -1.74 5.80
C PHE A 207 4.27 -1.29 4.45
N SER A 208 3.38 -2.09 3.84
CA SER A 208 2.56 -1.73 2.66
C SER A 208 1.28 -1.00 3.01
#